data_AF-A0A653X5I8-F1
#
_entry.id   AF-A0A653X5I8-F1
#
_cell.length_a   1.000
_cell.length_b   1.000
_cell.length_c   1.000
_cell.angle_alpha   90.00
_cell.angle_beta   90.00
_cell.angle_gamma   90.00
#
_symmetry.space_group_name_H-M   'P 1'
#
loop_
_entity.id
_entity.type
_entity.pdbx_description
1 polymer ?
#
loop_
_entity_poly.entity_id
_entity_poly.type
_entity_poly.pdbx_seq_one_letter_code
_entity_poly.pdbx_strand_id
1 'polypeptide(L)'
;MIREYNGEDFILLGTMTTILLFFLFFSIQSRSRRQFIVSSFLLVTGYIFFLVGMTIVRGWDAIGWLALGLILYVLGMILHVGIVIYQKVKSRREGQS
;
A
#
# COMPACT_ATOMS: atom_id res chain seq x y z
N MET A 1 -23.89 4.94 19.83
CA MET A 1 -23.37 3.63 19.42
C MET A 1 -21.90 3.78 19.10
N ILE A 2 -21.04 3.36 20.02
CA ILE A 2 -19.59 3.26 19.84
C ILE A 2 -19.39 2.02 18.96
N ARG A 3 -18.65 2.14 17.85
CA ARG A 3 -18.32 0.99 16.99
C ARG A 3 -17.42 0.08 17.83
N GLU A 4 -17.90 -1.11 18.18
CA GLU A 4 -17.07 -2.13 18.81
C GLU A 4 -16.08 -2.60 17.75
N TYR A 5 -14.87 -2.03 17.81
CA TYR A 5 -13.74 -2.53 17.05
C TYR A 5 -13.31 -3.84 17.69
N ASN A 6 -13.41 -4.92 16.92
CA ASN A 6 -12.98 -6.23 17.40
C ASN A 6 -11.45 -6.32 17.38
N GLY A 7 -10.89 -7.25 18.15
CA GLY A 7 -9.44 -7.49 18.15
C GLY A 7 -8.88 -7.81 16.76
N GLU A 8 -9.69 -8.41 15.89
CA GLU A 8 -9.36 -8.70 14.49
C GLU A 8 -9.17 -7.45 13.61
N ASP A 9 -9.93 -6.37 13.86
CA ASP A 9 -9.78 -5.11 13.13
C ASP A 9 -8.44 -4.45 13.45
N PHE A 10 -8.00 -4.53 14.71
CA PHE A 10 -6.70 -4.02 15.15
C PHE A 10 -5.54 -4.82 14.56
N ILE A 11 -5.67 -6.15 14.48
CA ILE A 11 -4.66 -7.01 13.83
C ILE A 11 -4.55 -6.67 12.35
N LEU A 12 -5.68 -6.48 11.66
CA LEU A 12 -5.70 -6.12 10.25
C LEU A 12 -5.05 -4.74 10.01
N LEU A 13 -5.42 -3.75 10.82
CA LEU A 13 -4.85 -2.40 10.76
C LEU A 13 -3.34 -2.44 11.03
N GLY A 14 -2.92 -3.15 12.07
CA GLY A 14 -1.51 -3.33 12.42
C GLY A 14 -0.72 -3.96 11.28
N THR A 15 -1.25 -5.04 10.69
CA THR A 15 -0.64 -5.73 9.54
C THR A 15 -0.47 -4.79 8.36
N MET A 16 -1.53 -4.08 7.97
CA MET A 16 -1.50 -3.11 6.87
C MET A 16 -0.51 -1.96 7.13
N THR A 17 -0.41 -1.51 8.39
CA THR A 17 0.54 -0.47 8.79
C THR A 17 1.98 -0.97 8.69
N THR A 18 2.28 -2.17 9.19
CA THR A 18 3.62 -2.76 9.13
C THR A 18 4.07 -2.96 7.69
N ILE A 19 3.18 -3.48 6.83
CA ILE A 19 3.47 -3.63 5.39
C ILE A 19 3.74 -2.25 4.77
N LEU A 20 2.91 -1.25 5.06
CA LEU A 20 3.07 0.10 4.52
C LEU A 20 4.43 0.69 4.89
N LEU A 21 4.80 0.60 6.16
CA LEU A 21 6.10 1.07 6.67
C LEU A 21 7.26 0.34 6.02
N PHE A 22 7.16 -0.98 5.85
CA PHE A 22 8.19 -1.78 5.18
C PHE A 22 8.41 -1.33 3.73
N PHE A 23 7.34 -1.13 2.97
CA PHE A 23 7.40 -0.67 1.59
C PHE A 23 7.93 0.77 1.48
N LEU A 24 7.51 1.67 2.38
CA LEU A 24 8.03 3.05 2.45
C LEU A 24 9.53 3.07 2.77
N PHE A 25 9.97 2.29 3.75
CA PHE A 25 11.37 2.19 4.10
C PHE A 25 12.21 1.71 2.92
N PHE A 26 11.76 0.64 2.24
CA PHE A 26 12.42 0.13 1.04
C PHE A 26 12.43 1.16 -0.10
N SER A 27 11.33 1.89 -0.27
CA SER A 27 11.22 2.98 -1.26
C SER A 27 12.21 4.12 -1.00
N ILE A 28 12.47 4.48 0.27
CA ILE A 28 13.39 5.55 0.65
C ILE A 28 14.85 5.11 0.42
N GLN A 29 15.15 3.84 0.69
CA GLN A 29 16.49 3.27 0.50
C GLN A 29 16.84 3.07 -0.98
N SER A 30 15.85 2.88 -1.84
CA SER A 30 16.06 2.71 -3.28
C SER A 30 16.52 4.00 -3.96
N ARG A 31 17.63 3.93 -4.70
CA ARG A 31 18.23 5.05 -5.45
C ARG A 31 17.33 5.52 -6.60
N SER A 32 16.40 4.69 -7.06
CA SER A 32 15.48 4.97 -8.17
C SER A 32 14.20 5.67 -7.68
N ARG A 33 14.36 6.79 -6.97
CA ARG A 33 13.29 7.49 -6.24
C ARG A 33 12.06 7.80 -7.11
N ARG A 34 12.26 8.17 -8.38
CA ARG A 34 11.18 8.69 -9.24
C ARG A 34 10.13 7.65 -9.60
N GLN A 35 10.52 6.40 -9.80
CA GLN A 35 9.59 5.31 -10.14
C GLN A 35 8.85 4.78 -8.91
N PHE A 36 9.55 4.74 -7.77
CA PHE A 36 8.96 4.25 -6.51
C PHE A 36 7.99 5.25 -5.87
N ILE A 37 8.12 6.56 -6.13
CA ILE A 37 7.17 7.57 -5.63
C ILE A 37 5.73 7.26 -6.04
N VAL A 38 5.49 6.81 -7.28
CA VAL A 38 4.12 6.53 -7.77
C VAL A 38 3.50 5.36 -7.01
N SER A 39 4.24 4.26 -6.85
CA SER A 39 3.74 3.08 -6.12
C SER A 39 3.56 3.37 -4.63
N SER A 40 4.49 4.12 -4.03
CA SER A 40 4.38 4.56 -2.63
C SER A 40 3.20 5.50 -2.42
N PHE A 41 2.93 6.40 -3.37
CA PHE A 41 1.75 7.27 -3.33
C PHE A 41 0.46 6.45 -3.37
N LEU A 42 0.34 5.48 -4.28
CA LEU A 42 -0.82 4.57 -4.32
C LEU A 42 -1.02 3.80 -3.01
N LEU A 43 0.07 3.27 -2.43
CA LEU A 43 0.04 2.58 -1.13
C LEU A 43 -0.50 3.48 -0.01
N VAL A 44 0.03 4.71 0.10
CA VAL A 44 -0.40 5.68 1.11
C VAL A 44 -1.85 6.10 0.86
N THR A 45 -2.23 6.41 -0.38
CA THR A 45 -3.61 6.77 -0.71
C THR A 45 -4.57 5.63 -0.40
N GLY A 46 -4.27 4.39 -0.80
CA GLY A 46 -5.10 3.22 -0.49
C GLY A 46 -5.28 3.02 1.01
N TYR A 47 -4.21 3.19 1.79
CA TYR A 47 -4.26 3.12 3.25
C TYR A 47 -5.14 4.22 3.87
N ILE A 48 -5.05 5.46 3.38
CA ILE A 48 -5.91 6.57 3.85
C ILE A 48 -7.38 6.28 3.54
N PHE A 49 -7.70 5.83 2.32
CA PHE A 49 -9.07 5.48 1.95
C PHE A 49 -9.62 4.33 2.82
N PHE A 50 -8.77 3.34 3.13
CA PHE A 50 -9.12 2.26 4.06
C PHE A 50 -9.42 2.79 5.47
N LEU A 51 -8.58 3.69 6.00
CA LEU A 51 -8.82 4.35 7.28
C LEU A 51 -10.12 5.17 7.29
N VAL A 52 -10.41 5.90 6.22
CA VAL A 52 -11.66 6.68 6.07
C VAL A 52 -12.88 5.76 6.07
N GLY A 53 -12.83 4.62 5.36
CA GLY A 53 -13.88 3.60 5.37
C GLY A 53 -14.11 2.97 6.75
N MET A 54 -13.04 2.83 7.55
CA MET A 54 -13.13 2.34 8.92
C MET A 54 -13.64 3.40 9.92
N THR A 55 -13.19 4.65 9.81
CA THR A 55 -13.39 5.65 10.87
C THR A 55 -14.56 6.58 10.63
N ILE A 56 -14.80 6.99 9.37
CA ILE A 56 -15.71 8.10 9.04
C ILE A 56 -17.01 7.57 8.42
N VAL A 57 -16.91 6.61 7.49
CA VAL A 57 -18.07 6.15 6.72
C VAL A 57 -18.80 5.02 7.47
N ARG A 58 -20.14 5.06 7.44
CA ARG A 58 -21.02 4.07 8.09
C ARG A 58 -21.92 3.37 7.07
N GLY A 59 -22.35 2.15 7.38
CA GLY A 59 -23.29 1.39 6.55
C GLY A 59 -22.65 0.82 5.29
N TRP A 60 -23.45 0.62 4.24
CA TRP A 60 -23.03 0.00 2.99
C TRP A 60 -21.95 0.79 2.24
N ASP A 61 -21.97 2.11 2.35
CA ASP A 61 -20.93 2.95 1.76
C ASP A 61 -19.55 2.65 2.37
N ALA A 62 -19.49 2.32 3.67
CA ALA A 62 -18.23 1.99 4.33
C ALA A 62 -17.52 0.80 3.67
N ILE A 63 -18.29 -0.20 3.21
CA ILE A 63 -17.77 -1.36 2.50
C ILE A 63 -17.13 -0.95 1.17
N GLY A 64 -17.74 -0.02 0.44
CA GLY A 64 -17.20 0.54 -0.79
C GLY A 64 -15.86 1.25 -0.57
N TRP A 65 -15.77 2.09 0.47
CA TRP A 65 -14.54 2.80 0.83
C TRP A 65 -13.42 1.85 1.29
N LEU A 66 -13.76 0.83 2.08
CA LEU A 66 -12.81 -0.21 2.50
C LEU A 66 -12.29 -1.01 1.31
N ALA A 67 -13.18 -1.45 0.41
CA ALA A 67 -12.80 -2.19 -0.79
C ALA A 67 -11.93 -1.34 -1.73
N LEU A 68 -12.31 -0.09 -1.98
CA LEU A 68 -11.51 0.85 -2.78
C LEU A 68 -10.13 1.06 -2.18
N GLY A 69 -10.05 1.31 -0.87
CA GLY A 69 -8.79 1.47 -0.16
C GLY A 69 -7.90 0.23 -0.28
N LEU A 70 -8.48 -0.96 -0.08
CA LEU A 70 -7.77 -2.23 -0.21
C LEU A 70 -7.26 -2.47 -1.64
N ILE A 71 -8.10 -2.22 -2.66
CA ILE A 71 -7.73 -2.39 -4.07
C ILE A 71 -6.57 -1.47 -4.43
N LEU A 72 -6.66 -0.19 -4.07
CA LEU A 72 -5.58 0.79 -4.29
C LEU A 72 -4.28 0.36 -3.59
N TYR A 73 -4.39 -0.13 -2.36
CA TYR A 73 -3.26 -0.61 -1.57
C TYR A 73 -2.56 -1.82 -2.24
N VAL A 74 -3.34 -2.82 -2.66
CA VAL A 74 -2.84 -4.01 -3.39
C VAL A 74 -2.23 -3.63 -4.73
N LEU A 75 -2.86 -2.71 -5.47
CA LEU A 75 -2.32 -2.23 -6.74
C LEU A 75 -0.98 -1.51 -6.55
N GLY A 76 -0.85 -0.71 -5.49
CA GLY A 76 0.40 -0.10 -5.07
C GLY A 76 1.49 -1.12 -4.78
N MET A 77 1.17 -2.22 -4.08
CA MET A 77 2.12 -3.33 -3.86
C MET A 77 2.55 -4.00 -5.17
N ILE A 78 1.60 -4.33 -6.06
CA ILE A 78 1.90 -4.98 -7.34
C ILE A 78 2.83 -4.12 -8.18
N LEU A 79 2.55 -2.82 -8.28
CA LEU A 79 3.41 -1.88 -9.00
C LEU A 79 4.80 -1.80 -8.37
N HIS A 80 4.89 -1.76 -7.04
CA HIS A 80 6.16 -1.71 -6.34
C HIS A 80 7.03 -2.94 -6.64
N VAL A 81 6.45 -4.15 -6.53
CA VAL A 81 7.12 -5.41 -6.86
C VAL A 81 7.51 -5.45 -8.34
N GLY A 82 6.61 -5.04 -9.23
CA GLY A 82 6.87 -4.97 -10.67
C GLY A 82 8.06 -4.07 -11.02
N ILE A 83 8.17 -2.90 -10.37
CA ILE A 83 9.31 -1.98 -10.56
C ILE A 83 10.61 -2.60 -10.04
N VAL A 84 10.59 -3.26 -8.88
CA VAL A 84 11.77 -3.96 -8.34
C VAL A 84 12.28 -5.01 -9.32
N ILE A 85 11.37 -5.85 -9.84
CA ILE A 85 11.72 -6.90 -10.80
C ILE A 85 12.24 -6.26 -12.09
N TYR A 86 11.56 -5.24 -12.61
CA TYR A 86 11.97 -4.54 -13.83
C TYR A 86 13.39 -3.95 -13.71
N GLN A 87 13.70 -3.26 -12.61
CA GLN A 87 15.02 -2.71 -12.38
C GLN A 87 16.09 -3.80 -12.26
N LYS A 88 15.78 -4.91 -11.58
CA LYS A 88 16.70 -6.04 -11.45
C LYS A 88 16.99 -6.71 -12.80
N VAL A 89 15.98 -6.87 -13.65
CA VAL A 89 16.12 -7.41 -15.01
C VAL A 89 16.91 -6.42 -15.89
N LYS A 90 16.58 -5.13 -15.85
CA LYS A 90 17.26 -4.10 -16.63
C LYS A 90 18.75 -4.00 -16.26
N SER A 91 19.07 -3.96 -14.97
CA SER A 91 20.45 -3.89 -14.49
C SER A 91 21.28 -5.12 -14.89
N ARG A 92 20.68 -6.32 -14.97
CA ARG A 92 21.38 -7.51 -15.50
C ARG A 92 21.66 -7.43 -16.99
N ARG A 93 20.80 -6.78 -17.77
CA ARG A 93 21.01 -6.57 -19.22
C ARG A 93 22.09 -5.53 -19.50
N GLU A 94 22.17 -4.48 -18.69
CA GLU A 94 23.17 -3.41 -18.84
C GLU A 94 24.55 -3.80 -18.28
N GLY A 95 24.63 -4.74 -17.33
CA GLY A 95 25.90 -5.24 -16.77
C GLY A 95 26.61 -6.33 -17.61
N GLN A 96 26.10 -6.65 -18.80
CA GLN A 96 26.70 -7.62 -19.74
C GLN A 96 27.15 -6.99 -21.07
N SER A 97 27.20 -5.64 -21.15
CA SER A 97 27.76 -4.91 -22.30
C SER A 97 29.15 -4.38 -22.00
#